data_AF-A0A9D8IHJ3-F1
#
_entry.id   AF-A0A9D8IHJ3-F1
#
_cell.length_a   1.000
_cell.length_b   1.000
_cell.length_c   1.000
_cell.angle_alpha   90.00
_cell.angle_beta   90.00
_cell.angle_gamma   90.00
#
_symmetry.space_group_name_H-M   'P 1'
#
loop_
_entity.id
_entity.type
_entity.pdbx_description
1 polymer ?
#
loop_
_entity_poly.entity_id
_entity_poly.type
_entity_poly.pdbx_seq_one_letter_code
_entity_poly.pdbx_strand_id
1 'polypeptide(L)'
;MGQGYHVVCAGRPSVAKVLASVSDSWCLRLVDGLPAFPDEAVPEEFNEIRLGLGGNMVTIKAVASGLNLVTWSGISIEFHDAVTRLAKALASEVNGRVEMGSAH
;
A
#
# COMPACT_ATOMS: atom_id res chain seq x y z
N MET A 1 -15.30 -9.78 -0.46
CA MET A 1 -14.85 -8.71 -1.37
C MET A 1 -13.99 -7.76 -0.55
N GLY A 2 -12.74 -7.54 -0.94
CA GLY A 2 -11.83 -6.61 -0.24
C GLY A 2 -12.13 -5.16 -0.60
N GLN A 3 -11.75 -4.22 0.27
CA GLN A 3 -11.82 -2.80 -0.07
C GLN A 3 -10.60 -2.40 -0.92
N GLY A 4 -10.84 -1.55 -1.92
CA GLY A 4 -9.79 -0.97 -2.74
C GLY A 4 -9.64 0.53 -2.45
N TYR A 5 -8.41 1.00 -2.36
CA TYR A 5 -8.09 2.43 -2.31
C TYR A 5 -7.28 2.78 -3.55
N HIS A 6 -7.67 3.84 -4.24
CA HIS A 6 -6.91 4.40 -5.35
C HIS A 6 -6.31 5.73 -4.91
N VAL A 7 -4.99 5.78 -4.81
CA VAL A 7 -4.25 7.01 -4.56
C VAL A 7 -3.95 7.66 -5.91
N VAL A 8 -4.64 8.77 -6.18
CA VAL A 8 -4.47 9.55 -7.40
C VAL A 8 -3.39 10.60 -7.17
N CYS A 9 -2.34 10.55 -7.97
CA CYS A 9 -1.22 11.48 -7.88
C CYS A 9 -0.48 11.61 -9.21
N ALA A 10 0.03 12.80 -9.51
CA ALA A 10 0.79 13.07 -10.74
C ALA A 10 2.23 12.51 -10.70
N GLY A 11 2.74 12.23 -9.49
CA GLY A 11 4.06 11.64 -9.25
C GLY A 11 3.94 10.33 -8.48
N ARG A 12 5.02 9.56 -8.45
CA ARG A 12 5.09 8.28 -7.75
C ARG A 12 5.55 8.50 -6.30
N PRO A 13 4.71 8.24 -5.28
CA PRO A 13 5.12 8.40 -3.88
C PRO A 13 6.12 7.30 -3.48
N SER A 14 7.05 7.64 -2.58
CA SER A 14 8.00 6.69 -2.02
C SER A 14 7.32 5.88 -0.92
N VAL A 15 6.91 4.66 -1.26
CA VAL A 15 6.31 3.76 -0.28
C VAL A 15 7.26 3.51 0.89
N ALA A 16 8.57 3.35 0.66
CA ALA A 16 9.55 3.17 1.72
C ALA A 16 9.53 4.32 2.74
N LYS A 17 9.53 5.57 2.25
CA LYS A 17 9.50 6.77 3.09
C LYS A 17 8.19 6.85 3.90
N VAL A 18 7.06 6.54 3.26
CA VAL A 18 5.77 6.55 3.94
C VAL A 18 5.69 5.46 5.01
N LEU A 19 6.17 4.25 4.72
CA LEU A 19 6.23 3.16 5.69
C LEU A 19 7.08 3.52 6.91
N ALA A 20 8.19 4.24 6.72
CA ALA A 20 9.00 4.75 7.82
C ALA A 20 8.28 5.83 8.66
N SER A 21 7.27 6.51 8.09
CA SER A 21 6.50 7.56 8.78
C SER A 21 5.27 7.06 9.53
N VAL A 22 4.70 5.92 9.12
CA VAL A 22 3.56 5.30 9.80
C VAL A 22 4.05 4.39 10.92
N SER A 23 3.38 4.40 12.07
CA SER A 23 3.82 3.61 13.24
C SER A 23 3.46 2.12 13.17
N ASP A 24 2.87 1.68 12.06
CA ASP A 24 2.40 0.31 11.86
C ASP A 24 3.57 -0.58 11.38
N SER A 25 3.75 -1.76 11.98
CA SER A 25 4.84 -2.70 11.64
C SER A 25 4.56 -3.50 10.36
N TRP A 26 4.55 -2.80 9.22
CA TRP A 26 4.41 -3.41 7.90
C TRP A 26 5.64 -4.25 7.54
N CYS A 27 5.42 -5.44 6.98
CA CYS A 27 6.48 -6.32 6.50
C CYS A 27 6.34 -6.52 5.00
N LEU A 28 7.41 -6.28 4.25
CA LEU A 28 7.44 -6.57 2.82
C LEU A 28 7.40 -8.09 2.60
N ARG A 29 6.51 -8.55 1.73
CA ARG A 29 6.31 -9.98 1.45
C ARG A 29 6.63 -10.34 0.01
N LEU A 30 6.27 -9.46 -0.91
CA LEU A 30 6.48 -9.65 -2.34
C LEU A 30 6.85 -8.33 -3.00
N VAL A 31 7.73 -8.41 -3.99
CA VAL A 31 8.04 -7.35 -4.97
C VAL A 31 7.95 -7.97 -6.36
N ASP A 32 7.12 -7.42 -7.22
CA ASP A 32 6.92 -7.84 -8.62
C ASP A 32 6.70 -9.36 -8.79
N GLY A 33 5.92 -9.93 -7.87
CA GLY A 33 5.58 -11.36 -7.85
C GLY A 33 6.66 -12.27 -7.27
N LEU A 34 7.81 -11.73 -6.85
CA LEU A 34 8.89 -12.46 -6.22
C LEU A 34 8.87 -12.27 -4.69
N PRO A 35 9.12 -13.33 -3.90
CA PRO A 35 9.23 -13.19 -2.45
C PRO A 35 10.33 -12.20 -2.07
N ALA A 36 10.01 -11.33 -1.12
CA ALA A 36 10.95 -10.38 -0.55
C ALA A 36 11.45 -10.86 0.81
N PHE A 37 12.64 -10.42 1.21
CA PHE A 37 13.09 -10.65 2.58
C PHE A 37 12.30 -9.77 3.57
N PRO A 38 12.11 -10.21 4.83
CA PRO A 38 11.33 -9.45 5.80
C PRO A 38 11.88 -8.05 6.13
N ASP A 39 13.19 -7.88 5.99
CA ASP A 39 13.97 -6.67 6.24
C ASP A 39 14.39 -5.96 4.94
N GLU A 40 13.95 -6.45 3.79
CA GLU A 40 14.23 -5.83 2.51
C GLU A 40 13.56 -4.47 2.40
N ALA A 41 14.33 -3.46 1.98
CA ALA A 41 13.79 -2.14 1.71
C ALA A 41 12.84 -2.21 0.50
N VAL A 42 11.73 -1.47 0.58
CA VAL A 42 10.85 -1.33 -0.58
C VAL A 42 11.62 -0.58 -1.68
N PRO A 43 11.74 -1.14 -2.90
CA PRO A 43 12.42 -0.45 -3.99
C PRO A 43 11.66 0.80 -4.41
N GLU A 44 12.38 1.81 -4.90
CA GLU A 44 11.76 3.05 -5.40
C GLU A 44 10.88 2.77 -6.63
N GLU A 45 11.33 1.85 -7.48
CA GLU A 45 10.62 1.39 -8.66
C GLU A 45 10.10 -0.04 -8.44
N PHE A 46 8.80 -0.22 -8.69
CA PHE A 46 8.12 -1.52 -8.68
C PHE A 46 6.94 -1.49 -9.65
N ASN A 47 6.30 -2.61 -9.90
CA ASN A 47 4.98 -2.68 -10.53
C ASN A 47 3.93 -3.07 -9.49
N GLU A 48 4.27 -4.01 -8.62
CA GLU A 48 3.45 -4.49 -7.53
C GLU A 48 4.32 -4.81 -6.31
N ILE A 49 3.88 -4.42 -5.12
CA ILE A 49 4.43 -4.93 -3.85
C ILE A 49 3.29 -5.46 -2.98
N ARG A 50 3.61 -6.39 -2.08
CA ARG A 50 2.66 -6.83 -1.05
C ARG A 50 3.25 -6.64 0.32
N LEU A 51 2.46 -6.02 1.19
CA LEU A 51 2.80 -5.76 2.57
C LEU A 51 1.88 -6.59 3.47
N GLY A 52 2.47 -7.18 4.50
CA GLY A 52 1.74 -7.88 5.56
C GLY A 52 1.63 -7.02 6.82
N LEU A 53 0.48 -7.08 7.50
CA LEU A 53 0.25 -6.50 8.82
C LEU A 53 -0.69 -7.39 9.64
N GLY A 54 -0.23 -7.87 10.79
CA GLY A 54 -1.05 -8.67 11.71
C GLY A 54 -1.70 -9.91 11.07
N GLY A 55 -1.02 -10.57 10.12
CA GLY A 55 -1.55 -11.72 9.38
C GLY A 55 -2.45 -11.38 8.19
N ASN A 56 -2.79 -10.11 7.96
CA ASN A 56 -3.51 -9.63 6.79
C ASN A 56 -2.53 -9.10 5.73
N MET A 57 -3.00 -8.91 4.49
CA MET A 57 -2.17 -8.45 3.38
C MET A 57 -2.82 -7.30 2.60
N VAL A 58 -1.98 -6.36 2.15
CA VAL A 58 -2.36 -5.34 1.17
C VAL A 58 -1.38 -5.39 0.00
N THR A 59 -1.93 -5.40 -1.22
CA THR A 59 -1.16 -5.22 -2.45
C THR A 59 -1.16 -3.76 -2.81
N ILE A 60 0.01 -3.21 -3.12
CA ILE A 60 0.16 -1.88 -3.70
C ILE A 60 0.64 -2.06 -5.14
N LYS A 61 -0.17 -1.62 -6.09
CA LYS A 61 0.14 -1.71 -7.52
C LYS A 61 0.33 -0.32 -8.10
N ALA A 62 1.43 -0.11 -8.80
CA ALA A 62 1.64 1.11 -9.56
C ALA A 62 0.79 1.10 -10.83
N VAL A 63 0.10 2.21 -11.07
CA VAL A 63 -0.73 2.45 -12.25
C VAL A 63 -0.42 3.83 -12.81
N ALA A 64 -0.82 4.10 -14.05
CA ALA A 64 -0.54 5.39 -14.69
C ALA A 64 -1.10 6.61 -13.93
N SER A 65 -2.20 6.42 -13.19
CA SER A 65 -2.86 7.46 -12.38
C SER A 65 -2.36 7.57 -10.94
N GLY A 66 -1.41 6.73 -10.51
CA GLY A 66 -0.91 6.69 -9.14
C GLY A 66 -0.75 5.27 -8.61
N LEU A 67 -1.35 4.97 -7.45
CA LEU A 67 -1.25 3.65 -6.79
C LEU A 67 -2.63 3.06 -6.49
N ASN A 68 -2.79 1.77 -6.75
CA ASN A 68 -3.93 0.98 -6.29
C ASN A 68 -3.54 0.13 -5.09
N LEU A 69 -4.26 0.27 -3.98
CA LEU A 69 -4.12 -0.55 -2.79
C LEU A 69 -5.30 -1.52 -2.73
N VAL A 70 -5.02 -2.81 -2.69
CA VAL A 70 -6.03 -3.88 -2.66
C VAL A 70 -5.80 -4.73 -1.42
N THR A 71 -6.78 -4.76 -0.51
CA THR A 71 -6.71 -5.61 0.69
C THR A 71 -7.09 -7.04 0.36
N TRP A 72 -6.25 -8.00 0.73
CA TRP A 72 -6.50 -9.43 0.61
C TRP A 72 -6.75 -9.99 2.00
N SER A 73 -8.01 -10.30 2.31
CA SER A 73 -8.49 -10.59 3.67
C SER A 73 -8.32 -9.42 4.64
N GLY A 74 -9.27 -9.26 5.55
CA GLY A 74 -9.37 -8.07 6.40
C GLY A 74 -10.72 -8.03 7.09
N ILE A 75 -10.88 -8.85 8.12
CA ILE A 75 -12.10 -8.91 8.92
C ILE A 75 -12.05 -7.89 10.08
N SER A 76 -10.85 -7.37 10.42
CA SER A 76 -10.69 -6.42 11.52
C SER A 76 -10.71 -4.98 11.06
N ILE A 77 -11.37 -4.13 11.86
CA ILE A 77 -11.42 -2.68 11.65
C ILE A 77 -10.03 -2.04 11.74
N GLU A 78 -9.17 -2.57 12.62
CA GLU A 78 -7.79 -2.10 12.83
C GLU A 78 -6.95 -2.18 11.55
N PHE A 79 -7.11 -3.26 10.77
CA PHE A 79 -6.41 -3.43 9.51
C PHE A 79 -6.91 -2.43 8.46
N HIS A 80 -8.23 -2.21 8.38
CA HIS A 80 -8.80 -1.21 7.47
C HIS A 80 -8.36 0.21 7.84
N ASP A 81 -8.29 0.53 9.13
CA ASP A 81 -7.79 1.81 9.61
C ASP A 81 -6.31 1.99 9.26
N ALA A 82 -5.48 0.95 9.41
CA ALA A 82 -4.08 0.97 9.02
C ALA A 82 -3.90 1.19 7.51
N VAL A 83 -4.66 0.48 6.67
CA VAL A 83 -4.63 0.67 5.21
C VAL A 83 -5.12 2.06 4.82
N THR A 84 -6.15 2.58 5.51
CA THR A 84 -6.64 3.96 5.30
C THR A 84 -5.57 4.99 5.65
N ARG A 85 -4.87 4.81 6.78
CA ARG A 85 -3.73 5.67 7.16
C ARG A 85 -2.63 5.63 6.12
N LEU A 86 -2.27 4.44 5.66
CA LEU A 86 -1.27 4.24 4.61
C LEU A 86 -1.66 4.94 3.31
N ALA A 87 -2.90 4.75 2.82
CA ALA A 87 -3.41 5.40 1.61
C ALA A 87 -3.35 6.94 1.71
N LYS A 88 -3.77 7.50 2.86
CA LYS A 88 -3.73 8.95 3.10
C LYS A 88 -2.30 9.48 3.17
N ALA A 89 -1.38 8.75 3.79
CA ALA A 89 0.02 9.14 3.89
C ALA A 89 0.71 9.12 2.51
N LEU A 90 0.44 8.08 1.69
CA LEU A 90 0.89 8.01 0.29
C LEU A 90 0.36 9.17 -0.53
N ALA A 91 -0.92 9.51 -0.41
CA ALA A 91 -1.49 10.67 -1.10
C ALA A 91 -0.82 11.97 -0.64
N SER A 92 -0.60 12.15 0.65
CA SER A 92 -0.04 13.38 1.22
C SER A 92 1.41 13.64 0.79
N GLU A 93 2.20 12.59 0.59
CA GLU A 93 3.60 12.72 0.16
C GLU A 93 3.76 13.46 -1.18
N VAL A 94 2.79 13.27 -2.08
CA VAL A 94 2.82 13.77 -3.46
C VAL A 94 1.69 14.75 -3.77
N ASN A 95 1.07 15.35 -2.73
CA ASN A 95 -0.11 16.22 -2.86
C ASN A 95 -1.26 15.61 -3.69
N GLY A 96 -1.43 14.30 -3.60
CA GLY A 96 -2.49 13.54 -4.24
C GLY A 96 -3.78 13.46 -3.41
N ARG A 97 -4.71 12.61 -3.85
CA ARG A 97 -5.96 12.32 -3.14
C ARG A 97 -6.26 10.82 -3.10
N VAL A 98 -7.07 10.39 -2.13
CA VAL A 98 -7.54 9.00 -2.02
C VAL A 98 -8.96 8.91 -2.57
N GLU A 99 -9.18 8.01 -3.50
CA GLU A 99 -10.48 7.60 -4.01
C GLU A 99 -10.77 6.19 -3.52
N MET A 100 -12.00 5.94 -3.07
CA MET A 100 -12.43 4.58 -2.70
C MET A 100 -12.92 3.87 -3.95
N GLY A 101 -12.38 2.68 -4.22
CA GLY A 101 -12.75 1.86 -5.37
C GLY A 101 -13.19 0.46 -4.93
N SER A 102 -14.10 -0.14 -5.68
CA SER A 102 -14.37 -1.57 -5.56
C SER A 102 -13.19 -2.33 -6.15
N ALA A 103 -12.54 -3.22 -5.38
CA ALA A 103 -11.57 -4.15 -5.96
C ALA A 103 -12.34 -5.15 -6.85
N HIS A 104 -12.22 -5.00 -8.18
CA HIS A 104 -12.84 -5.87 -9.19
C HIS A 104 -11.93 -7.04 -9.54
#